data_AF-A0A8G1M5A5-F1
#
_entry.id   AF-A0A8G1M5A5-F1
#
_cell.length_a   1.000
_cell.length_b   1.000
_cell.length_c   1.000
_cell.angle_alpha   90.00
_cell.angle_beta   90.00
_cell.angle_gamma   90.00
#
_symmetry.space_group_name_H-M   'P 1'
#
loop_
_entity.id
_entity.type
_entity.pdbx_description
1 polymer ?
#
loop_
_entity_poly.entity_id
_entity_poly.type
_entity_poly.pdbx_seq_one_letter_code
_entity_poly.pdbx_strand_id
1 'polypeptide(L)'
;MITYETLSREKVGLTVDEWKDLRQFVEEIQPIIQQETENEPIESSPPHFVDNDSSKVTRFSPGGWAGRYPGGITVRPRPDKLNRYEYEFLLSELAGWIELWDLPTAMNVLPLVQSKALERRRILLGYSNALIEFSEEAVANRPPVAINRERRVDSNPGGTLDINRTVQERATGSRSIAYYDLQFSFNHPLNLLLLRFHIELSQELDQLIDDSVLTESAVRKNKEYHQQFVESRFSPELVDKALQLDFSDPSLIAQAQRESPTQLAEIIDLWEAYQAEQALGVSIEQQLTIGIKPVEKLYELWGLTIILDCLKDLTGLEPTRPGDELRTFEFTPKITLHYNRSLEEYSRILSPRFNSNPGRPDYAISVGNDIVWIGDAKYSLADNIGLEDYQRLLSYTVDLMPAHGKATATILYVGERTTPTTASSSGYTIEQTPLRPKEHEEQISVIKEQLSRSLPESVVEHRLSESSP
;
A
#
# COMPACT_ATOMS: atom_id res chain seq x y z
N MET A 1 -1.88 -3.03 -24.30
CA MET A 1 -0.67 -3.15 -23.45
C MET A 1 0.39 -2.25 -24.05
N ILE A 2 0.97 -1.36 -23.24
CA ILE A 2 1.74 -0.23 -23.78
C ILE A 2 3.02 0.02 -22.97
N THR A 3 4.11 0.29 -23.67
CA THR A 3 5.42 0.70 -23.13
C THR A 3 5.41 2.20 -22.78
N TYR A 4 6.50 2.74 -22.22
CA TYR A 4 6.72 4.18 -21.98
C TYR A 4 6.78 5.02 -23.26
N GLU A 5 5.69 5.01 -24.01
CA GLU A 5 5.47 5.80 -25.20
C GLU A 5 4.37 6.82 -24.91
N THR A 6 4.47 7.97 -25.55
CA THR A 6 3.42 8.96 -25.56
C THR A 6 2.25 8.46 -26.41
N LEU A 7 1.03 8.52 -25.88
CA LEU A 7 -0.15 7.86 -26.40
C LEU A 7 -1.18 8.86 -26.87
N SER A 8 -1.72 8.66 -28.07
CA SER A 8 -2.96 9.33 -28.49
C SER A 8 -4.17 8.46 -28.14
N ARG A 9 -5.32 9.11 -27.95
CA ARG A 9 -6.60 8.45 -27.69
C ARG A 9 -6.92 7.36 -28.71
N GLU A 10 -6.68 7.63 -29.99
CA GLU A 10 -6.96 6.69 -31.09
C GLU A 10 -6.05 5.45 -31.01
N LYS A 11 -4.79 5.61 -30.59
CA LYS A 11 -3.82 4.52 -30.46
C LYS A 11 -4.20 3.54 -29.35
N VAL A 12 -4.86 4.03 -28.30
CA VAL A 12 -5.28 3.22 -27.15
C VAL A 12 -6.72 2.72 -27.26
N GLY A 13 -7.47 3.16 -28.27
CA GLY A 13 -8.85 2.72 -28.50
C GLY A 13 -9.85 3.22 -27.45
N LEU A 14 -9.55 4.31 -26.74
CA LEU A 14 -10.42 4.86 -25.71
C LEU A 14 -11.53 5.73 -26.29
N THR A 15 -12.70 5.68 -25.66
CA THR A 15 -13.80 6.62 -25.88
C THR A 15 -13.42 8.04 -25.44
N VAL A 16 -14.24 9.03 -25.79
CA VAL A 16 -14.02 10.43 -25.37
C VAL A 16 -14.12 10.57 -23.85
N ASP A 17 -15.09 9.89 -23.23
CA ASP A 17 -15.31 9.95 -21.79
C ASP A 17 -14.17 9.26 -21.03
N GLU A 18 -13.72 8.08 -21.47
CA GLU A 18 -12.55 7.41 -20.86
C GLU A 18 -11.26 8.22 -20.98
N TRP A 19 -11.09 8.97 -22.10
CA TRP A 19 -9.93 9.86 -22.27
C TRP A 19 -10.01 11.07 -21.34
N LYS A 20 -11.21 11.59 -21.09
CA LYS A 20 -11.46 12.66 -20.13
C LYS A 20 -11.18 12.18 -18.70
N ASP A 21 -11.63 10.98 -18.35
CA ASP A 21 -11.35 10.36 -17.05
C ASP A 21 -9.84 10.17 -16.83
N LEU A 22 -9.10 9.70 -17.84
CA LEU A 22 -7.64 9.60 -17.78
C LEU A 22 -6.99 10.96 -17.56
N ARG A 23 -7.47 12.00 -18.25
CA ARG A 23 -6.95 13.37 -18.08
C ARG A 23 -7.18 13.89 -16.68
N GLN A 24 -8.42 13.80 -16.20
CA GLN A 24 -8.77 14.22 -14.86
C GLN A 24 -7.91 13.50 -13.83
N PHE A 25 -7.77 12.17 -13.96
CA PHE A 25 -6.91 11.40 -13.09
C PHE A 25 -5.46 11.88 -13.08
N VAL A 26 -4.87 12.15 -14.24
CA VAL A 26 -3.48 12.66 -14.33
C VAL A 26 -3.35 14.04 -13.68
N GLU A 27 -4.31 14.94 -13.93
CA GLU A 27 -4.36 16.26 -13.29
C GLU A 27 -4.49 16.17 -11.76
N GLU A 28 -5.19 15.15 -11.25
CA GLU A 28 -5.36 14.88 -9.82
C GLU A 28 -4.08 14.33 -9.15
N ILE A 29 -3.39 13.37 -9.79
CA ILE A 29 -2.21 12.72 -9.19
C ILE A 29 -0.92 13.51 -9.36
N GLN A 30 -0.82 14.36 -10.38
CA GLN A 30 0.39 15.11 -10.68
C GLN A 30 0.90 15.95 -9.50
N PRO A 31 0.06 16.77 -8.81
CA PRO A 31 0.54 17.54 -7.65
C PRO A 31 0.94 16.64 -6.48
N ILE A 32 0.27 15.50 -6.28
CA ILE A 32 0.61 14.53 -5.23
C ILE A 32 2.00 13.95 -5.50
N ILE A 33 2.23 13.46 -6.72
CA ILE A 33 3.52 12.92 -7.13
C ILE A 33 4.62 13.99 -7.01
N GLN A 34 4.31 15.22 -7.40
CA GLN A 34 5.28 16.31 -7.34
C GLN A 34 5.67 16.65 -5.90
N GLN A 35 4.71 16.65 -4.97
CA GLN A 35 4.98 16.82 -3.54
C GLN A 35 5.81 15.65 -2.98
N GLU A 36 5.51 14.42 -3.37
CA GLU A 36 6.32 13.25 -2.99
C GLU A 36 7.75 13.35 -3.54
N THR A 37 7.90 13.84 -4.78
CA THR A 37 9.20 14.03 -5.45
C THR A 37 10.06 15.10 -4.76
N GLU A 38 9.44 16.07 -4.09
CA GLU A 38 10.15 17.07 -3.27
C GLU A 38 10.72 16.47 -1.98
N ASN A 39 10.03 15.46 -1.40
CA ASN A 39 10.45 14.80 -0.17
C ASN A 39 11.44 13.65 -0.42
N GLU A 40 11.18 12.87 -1.48
CA GLU A 40 11.95 11.73 -1.94
C GLU A 40 12.30 11.92 -3.42
N PRO A 41 13.58 12.09 -3.79
CA PRO A 41 13.96 12.45 -5.15
C PRO A 41 13.63 11.32 -6.15
N ILE A 42 12.58 11.53 -6.95
CA ILE A 42 12.21 10.70 -8.10
C ILE A 42 12.76 11.40 -9.35
N GLU A 43 13.60 10.72 -10.13
CA GLU A 43 14.21 11.24 -11.37
C GLU A 43 13.19 11.26 -12.54
N SER A 44 12.24 10.33 -12.52
CA SER A 44 11.18 10.19 -13.50
C SER A 44 10.15 11.31 -13.39
N SER A 45 9.84 11.96 -14.51
CA SER A 45 8.78 12.97 -14.56
C SER A 45 7.41 12.38 -14.20
N PRO A 46 6.51 13.13 -13.56
CA PRO A 46 5.16 12.67 -13.32
C PRO A 46 4.41 12.39 -14.64
N PRO A 47 3.38 11.53 -14.61
CA PRO A 47 2.46 11.40 -15.73
C PRO A 47 1.86 12.76 -16.11
N HIS A 48 1.77 13.06 -17.40
CA HIS A 48 1.28 14.34 -17.90
C HIS A 48 0.69 14.22 -19.31
N PHE A 49 -0.01 15.26 -19.75
CA PHE A 49 -0.45 15.40 -21.14
C PHE A 49 0.47 16.36 -21.88
N VAL A 50 0.86 15.98 -23.09
CA VAL A 50 1.63 16.81 -24.03
C VAL A 50 0.68 17.38 -25.08
N ASP A 51 0.63 18.71 -25.15
CA ASP A 51 -0.10 19.42 -26.21
C ASP A 51 0.80 19.57 -27.44
N ASN A 52 0.26 19.28 -28.63
CA ASN A 52 0.94 19.55 -29.89
C ASN A 52 0.47 20.90 -30.44
N ASP A 53 1.42 21.81 -30.66
CA ASP A 53 1.25 23.26 -30.90
C ASP A 53 0.47 23.67 -32.18
N SER A 54 -0.26 22.76 -32.82
CA SER A 54 -1.01 23.06 -34.06
C SER A 54 -2.26 22.20 -34.29
N SER A 55 -2.50 21.17 -33.48
CA SER A 55 -3.71 20.37 -33.53
C SER A 55 -4.07 20.00 -32.10
N LYS A 56 -5.31 20.27 -31.65
CA LYS A 56 -5.84 20.01 -30.29
C LYS A 56 -5.77 18.54 -29.80
N VAL A 57 -4.97 17.69 -30.45
CA VAL A 57 -4.69 16.32 -30.05
C VAL A 57 -3.68 16.35 -28.91
N THR A 58 -4.20 16.12 -27.72
CA THR A 58 -3.41 16.00 -26.49
C THR A 58 -2.99 14.55 -26.34
N ARG A 59 -1.72 14.30 -26.02
CA ARG A 59 -1.18 12.94 -25.88
C ARG A 59 -0.80 12.66 -24.45
N PHE A 60 -1.19 11.50 -23.93
CA PHE A 60 -0.85 11.06 -22.59
C PHE A 60 0.60 10.54 -22.55
N SER A 61 1.39 10.99 -21.57
CA SER A 61 2.76 10.55 -21.32
C SER A 61 2.84 10.01 -19.88
N PRO A 62 3.23 8.73 -19.68
CA PRO A 62 3.31 8.16 -18.33
C PRO A 62 4.56 8.60 -17.52
N GLY A 63 5.52 9.30 -18.13
CA GLY A 63 6.64 9.94 -17.41
C GLY A 63 7.68 9.01 -16.76
N GLY A 64 7.55 7.68 -16.87
CA GLY A 64 8.41 6.71 -16.15
C GLY A 64 7.65 5.88 -15.11
N TRP A 65 6.36 6.19 -14.94
CA TRP A 65 5.48 5.51 -14.00
C TRP A 65 4.78 4.32 -14.66
N ALA A 66 4.82 3.15 -14.01
CA ALA A 66 4.18 1.93 -14.49
C ALA A 66 3.04 1.52 -13.56
N GLY A 67 2.00 0.92 -14.11
CA GLY A 67 0.78 0.56 -13.39
C GLY A 67 -0.45 0.57 -14.29
N ARG A 68 -1.63 0.55 -13.67
CA ARG A 68 -2.91 0.65 -14.35
C ARG A 68 -3.48 2.06 -14.21
N TYR A 69 -3.90 2.62 -15.34
CA TYR A 69 -4.53 3.92 -15.49
C TYR A 69 -6.01 3.74 -15.91
N PRO A 70 -6.87 4.77 -15.76
CA PRO A 70 -8.24 4.76 -16.27
C PRO A 70 -8.36 4.33 -17.74
N GLY A 71 -9.51 3.77 -18.11
CA GLY A 71 -9.73 3.18 -19.45
C GLY A 71 -9.02 1.83 -19.66
N GLY A 72 -8.55 1.17 -18.60
CA GLY A 72 -7.86 -0.12 -18.73
C GLY A 72 -6.46 -0.01 -19.34
N ILE A 73 -5.89 1.19 -19.40
CA ILE A 73 -4.52 1.38 -19.86
C ILE A 73 -3.56 0.75 -18.85
N THR A 74 -2.76 -0.21 -19.32
CA THR A 74 -1.67 -0.80 -18.54
C THR A 74 -0.33 -0.35 -19.12
N VAL A 75 0.41 0.42 -18.33
CA VAL A 75 1.76 0.90 -18.66
C VAL A 75 2.78 -0.03 -18.03
N ARG A 76 3.75 -0.46 -18.84
CA ARG A 76 4.86 -1.31 -18.41
C ARG A 76 6.21 -0.68 -18.78
N PRO A 77 7.29 -1.12 -18.11
CA PRO A 77 8.62 -0.68 -18.50
C PRO A 77 8.96 -1.04 -19.95
N ARG A 78 9.89 -0.29 -20.56
CA ARG A 78 10.32 -0.60 -21.92
C ARG A 78 11.06 -1.95 -21.95
N PRO A 79 10.79 -2.81 -22.95
CA PRO A 79 11.29 -4.19 -22.99
C PRO A 79 12.80 -4.31 -23.22
N ASP A 80 13.44 -3.27 -23.75
CA ASP A 80 14.90 -3.17 -23.86
C ASP A 80 15.59 -2.99 -22.51
N LYS A 81 14.92 -2.37 -21.53
CA LYS A 81 15.38 -2.27 -20.15
C LYS A 81 14.95 -3.50 -19.34
N LEU A 82 13.64 -3.72 -19.20
CA LEU A 82 13.07 -4.86 -18.49
C LEU A 82 11.97 -5.48 -19.34
N ASN A 83 12.16 -6.75 -19.70
CA ASN A 83 11.12 -7.52 -20.35
C ASN A 83 10.00 -7.85 -19.35
N ARG A 84 8.90 -8.40 -19.87
CA ARG A 84 7.72 -8.72 -19.05
C ARG A 84 8.04 -9.61 -17.86
N TYR A 85 8.79 -10.69 -18.07
CA TYR A 85 9.10 -11.67 -17.03
C TYR A 85 10.01 -11.06 -15.97
N GLU A 86 10.98 -10.24 -16.38
CA GLU A 86 11.87 -9.54 -15.47
C GLU A 86 11.13 -8.54 -14.59
N TYR A 87 10.19 -7.80 -15.17
CA TYR A 87 9.37 -6.87 -14.41
C TYR A 87 8.42 -7.60 -13.44
N GLU A 88 7.77 -8.68 -13.89
CA GLU A 88 6.88 -9.49 -13.03
C GLU A 88 7.68 -10.18 -11.90
N PHE A 89 8.89 -10.66 -12.17
CA PHE A 89 9.81 -11.18 -11.15
C PHE A 89 10.19 -10.11 -10.12
N LEU A 90 10.59 -8.92 -10.59
CA LEU A 90 10.96 -7.80 -9.71
C LEU A 90 9.80 -7.43 -8.77
N LEU A 91 8.56 -7.37 -9.29
CA LEU A 91 7.39 -7.09 -8.47
C LEU A 91 7.12 -8.19 -7.43
N SER A 92 7.29 -9.46 -7.80
CA SER A 92 7.06 -10.59 -6.90
C SER A 92 8.09 -10.63 -5.77
N GLU A 93 9.37 -10.45 -6.09
CA GLU A 93 10.46 -10.39 -5.10
C GLU A 93 10.25 -9.22 -4.12
N LEU A 94 9.94 -8.03 -4.65
CA LEU A 94 9.63 -6.88 -3.81
C LEU A 94 8.38 -7.08 -2.98
N ALA A 95 7.35 -7.74 -3.50
CA ALA A 95 6.15 -8.02 -2.72
C ALA A 95 6.47 -8.91 -1.52
N GLY A 96 7.20 -10.01 -1.74
CA GLY A 96 7.63 -10.91 -0.67
C GLY A 96 8.54 -10.22 0.35
N TRP A 97 9.46 -9.37 -0.11
CA TRP A 97 10.31 -8.57 0.78
C TRP A 97 9.51 -7.53 1.57
N ILE A 98 8.58 -6.82 0.93
CA ILE A 98 7.71 -5.84 1.57
C ILE A 98 6.78 -6.50 2.58
N GLU A 99 6.28 -7.72 2.33
CA GLU A 99 5.45 -8.48 3.28
C GLU A 99 6.16 -8.82 4.59
N LEU A 100 7.49 -8.89 4.60
CA LEU A 100 8.28 -9.00 5.84
C LEU A 100 8.23 -7.73 6.68
N TRP A 101 7.91 -6.61 6.04
CA TRP A 101 7.71 -5.30 6.65
C TRP A 101 6.21 -4.99 6.72
N ASP A 102 5.81 -4.03 7.56
CA ASP A 102 4.40 -3.60 7.56
C ASP A 102 4.12 -2.64 6.39
N LEU A 103 2.85 -2.59 5.94
CA LEU A 103 2.43 -1.76 4.80
C LEU A 103 2.76 -0.26 4.97
N PRO A 104 2.57 0.36 6.16
CA PRO A 104 2.98 1.75 6.38
C PRO A 104 4.47 1.98 6.12
N THR A 105 5.32 1.06 6.59
CA THR A 105 6.77 1.12 6.38
C THR A 105 7.13 1.05 4.88
N ALA A 106 6.39 0.24 4.11
CA ALA A 106 6.58 0.10 2.67
C ALA A 106 6.21 1.38 1.89
N MET A 107 5.12 2.03 2.29
CA MET A 107 4.63 3.26 1.67
C MET A 107 5.60 4.44 1.84
N ASN A 108 6.42 4.43 2.90
CA ASN A 108 7.42 5.48 3.13
C ASN A 108 8.61 5.40 2.16
N VAL A 109 8.92 4.22 1.60
CA VAL A 109 10.07 4.05 0.68
C VAL A 109 9.68 3.91 -0.78
N LEU A 110 8.42 3.56 -1.05
CA LEU A 110 7.86 3.46 -2.39
C LEU A 110 6.67 4.41 -2.50
N PRO A 111 6.77 5.51 -3.26
CA PRO A 111 5.65 6.40 -3.55
C PRO A 111 4.67 5.65 -4.48
N LEU A 112 3.84 4.82 -3.85
CA LEU A 112 2.82 4.04 -4.50
C LEU A 112 1.57 4.90 -4.59
N VAL A 113 1.35 5.52 -5.75
CA VAL A 113 0.07 6.15 -6.03
C VAL A 113 -0.89 5.03 -6.39
N GLN A 114 -1.66 4.58 -5.40
CA GLN A 114 -2.69 3.59 -5.64
C GLN A 114 -3.70 4.17 -6.65
N SER A 115 -3.71 3.65 -7.89
CA SER A 115 -4.89 3.80 -8.76
C SER A 115 -6.14 3.22 -8.07
N LYS A 116 -5.93 2.36 -7.05
CA LYS A 116 -6.96 1.87 -6.13
C LYS A 116 -7.49 2.91 -5.15
N ALA A 117 -6.92 4.10 -4.98
CA ALA A 117 -7.68 5.16 -4.31
C ALA A 117 -8.97 5.47 -5.09
N LEU A 118 -8.97 5.31 -6.42
CA LEU A 118 -10.19 5.36 -7.26
C LEU A 118 -10.95 4.02 -7.30
N GLU A 119 -10.28 2.87 -7.23
CA GLU A 119 -10.94 1.54 -7.25
C GLU A 119 -11.58 1.19 -5.89
N ARG A 120 -10.85 1.29 -4.76
CA ARG A 120 -11.38 1.23 -3.39
C ARG A 120 -12.49 2.27 -3.20
N ARG A 121 -12.33 3.49 -3.71
CA ARG A 121 -13.41 4.49 -3.73
C ARG A 121 -14.60 4.06 -4.56
N ARG A 122 -14.42 3.54 -5.77
CA ARG A 122 -15.52 3.04 -6.62
C ARG A 122 -16.22 1.84 -5.98
N ILE A 123 -15.47 0.95 -5.34
CA ILE A 123 -15.97 -0.23 -4.63
C ILE A 123 -16.74 0.20 -3.38
N LEU A 124 -16.15 1.04 -2.53
CA LEU A 124 -16.81 1.57 -1.32
C LEU A 124 -18.03 2.42 -1.67
N LEU A 125 -17.98 3.25 -2.71
CA LEU A 125 -19.15 3.98 -3.22
C LEU A 125 -20.19 3.05 -3.82
N GLY A 126 -19.79 1.95 -4.46
CA GLY A 126 -20.68 0.91 -4.97
C GLY A 126 -21.45 0.23 -3.84
N TYR A 127 -20.73 -0.26 -2.82
CA TYR A 127 -21.32 -0.84 -1.61
C TYR A 127 -22.19 0.17 -0.86
N SER A 128 -21.71 1.41 -0.72
CA SER A 128 -22.44 2.51 -0.10
C SER A 128 -23.75 2.80 -0.82
N ASN A 129 -23.74 2.98 -2.15
CA ASN A 129 -24.94 3.24 -2.92
C ASN A 129 -25.93 2.07 -2.87
N ALA A 130 -25.45 0.83 -2.98
CA ALA A 130 -26.30 -0.36 -2.88
C ALA A 130 -26.93 -0.47 -1.49
N LEU A 131 -26.15 -0.24 -0.42
CA LEU A 131 -26.68 -0.26 0.94
C LEU A 131 -27.71 0.85 1.16
N ILE A 132 -27.47 2.05 0.64
CA ILE A 132 -28.45 3.16 0.70
C ILE A 132 -29.75 2.75 0.02
N GLU A 133 -29.68 2.18 -1.18
CA GLU A 133 -30.85 1.73 -1.94
C GLU A 133 -31.65 0.66 -1.19
N PHE A 134 -30.97 -0.39 -0.70
CA PHE A 134 -31.60 -1.47 0.05
C PHE A 134 -32.16 -0.99 1.40
N SER A 135 -31.49 -0.04 2.08
CA SER A 135 -31.98 0.55 3.32
C SER A 135 -33.25 1.39 3.11
N GLU A 136 -33.32 2.17 2.04
CA GLU A 136 -34.55 2.92 1.70
C GLU A 136 -35.71 1.96 1.37
N GLU A 137 -35.43 0.87 0.65
CA GLU A 137 -36.43 -0.17 0.39
C GLU A 137 -36.89 -0.88 1.69
N ALA A 138 -35.96 -1.17 2.59
CA ALA A 138 -36.25 -1.79 3.88
C ALA A 138 -37.15 -0.91 4.76
N VAL A 139 -36.87 0.40 4.78
CA VAL A 139 -37.67 1.36 5.53
C VAL A 139 -39.05 1.51 4.90
N ALA A 140 -39.15 1.53 3.56
CA ALA A 140 -40.42 1.60 2.85
C ALA A 140 -41.30 0.36 3.09
N ASN A 141 -40.71 -0.83 3.16
CA ASN A 141 -41.42 -2.11 3.33
C ASN A 141 -41.60 -2.55 4.79
N ARG A 142 -41.30 -1.66 5.76
CA ARG A 142 -41.28 -1.87 7.22
C ARG A 142 -40.09 -2.74 7.66
N PRO A 143 -39.22 -2.21 8.56
CA PRO A 143 -38.09 -2.98 9.08
C PRO A 143 -38.55 -4.25 9.82
N PRO A 144 -37.72 -5.32 9.81
CA PRO A 144 -37.95 -6.50 10.65
C PRO A 144 -38.18 -6.13 12.11
N VAL A 145 -39.19 -6.74 12.73
CA VAL A 145 -39.47 -6.57 14.16
C VAL A 145 -39.50 -7.92 14.84
N ALA A 146 -38.70 -8.08 15.88
CA ALA A 146 -38.77 -9.22 16.77
C ALA A 146 -40.07 -9.13 17.58
N ILE A 147 -40.82 -10.22 17.64
CA ILE A 147 -42.06 -10.32 18.41
C ILE A 147 -41.78 -11.16 19.65
N ASN A 148 -41.70 -10.50 20.80
CA ASN A 148 -41.50 -11.16 22.08
C ASN A 148 -42.84 -11.29 22.81
N ARG A 149 -43.14 -12.51 23.27
CA ARG A 149 -44.27 -12.77 24.18
C ARG A 149 -43.77 -12.71 25.60
N GLU A 150 -44.07 -11.62 26.29
CA GLU A 150 -43.73 -11.48 27.70
C GLU A 150 -44.94 -11.80 28.56
N ARG A 151 -44.74 -12.59 29.64
CA ARG A 151 -45.80 -12.86 30.60
C ARG A 151 -45.81 -11.76 31.66
N ARG A 152 -46.93 -11.05 31.80
CA ARG A 152 -47.13 -9.98 32.79
C ARG A 152 -48.26 -10.31 33.74
N VAL A 153 -48.21 -9.75 34.94
CA VAL A 153 -49.25 -9.88 35.97
C VAL A 153 -49.68 -8.49 36.39
N ASP A 154 -50.90 -8.10 36.03
CA ASP A 154 -51.45 -6.77 36.32
C ASP A 154 -52.96 -6.86 36.61
N SER A 155 -53.48 -5.85 37.27
CA SER A 155 -54.91 -5.62 37.51
C SER A 155 -55.72 -5.41 36.22
N ASN A 156 -55.11 -4.89 35.15
CA ASN A 156 -55.74 -4.66 33.85
C ASN A 156 -55.04 -5.47 32.74
N PRO A 157 -55.68 -6.48 32.13
CA PRO A 157 -55.04 -7.29 31.10
C PRO A 157 -54.96 -6.53 29.77
N GLY A 158 -53.77 -6.49 29.17
CA GLY A 158 -53.49 -5.86 27.87
C GLY A 158 -53.36 -6.85 26.69
N GLY A 159 -53.46 -8.15 26.93
CA GLY A 159 -53.20 -9.19 25.93
C GLY A 159 -53.92 -10.51 26.18
N THR A 160 -53.35 -11.61 25.68
CA THR A 160 -54.00 -12.94 25.77
C THR A 160 -53.84 -13.50 27.17
N LEU A 161 -54.93 -13.89 27.81
CA LEU A 161 -54.92 -14.37 29.20
C LEU A 161 -54.14 -15.68 29.37
N ASP A 162 -53.31 -15.74 30.41
CA ASP A 162 -52.78 -16.99 30.97
C ASP A 162 -53.73 -17.47 32.07
N ILE A 163 -54.69 -18.31 31.68
CA ILE A 163 -55.76 -18.79 32.56
C ILE A 163 -55.17 -19.53 33.78
N ASN A 164 -54.21 -20.42 33.53
CA ASN A 164 -53.62 -21.25 34.58
C ASN A 164 -52.92 -20.39 35.63
N ARG A 165 -52.13 -19.39 35.19
CA ARG A 165 -51.44 -18.51 36.12
C ARG A 165 -52.40 -17.54 36.82
N THR A 166 -53.41 -17.04 36.12
CA THR A 166 -54.43 -16.17 36.72
C THR A 166 -55.18 -16.89 37.85
N VAL A 167 -55.50 -18.18 37.68
CA VAL A 167 -56.10 -19.00 38.74
C VAL A 167 -55.17 -19.13 39.94
N GLN A 168 -53.86 -19.28 39.73
CA GLN A 168 -52.87 -19.32 40.82
C GLN A 168 -52.80 -18.00 41.59
N GLU A 169 -52.75 -16.86 40.89
CA GLU A 169 -52.74 -15.53 41.52
C GLU A 169 -54.05 -15.25 42.29
N ARG A 170 -55.19 -15.74 41.78
CA ARG A 170 -56.48 -15.65 42.49
C ARG A 170 -56.51 -16.52 43.75
N ALA A 171 -55.89 -17.71 43.70
CA ALA A 171 -55.83 -18.62 44.85
C ALA A 171 -54.99 -18.06 46.01
N THR A 172 -54.02 -17.19 45.74
CA THR A 172 -53.23 -16.49 46.76
C THR A 172 -53.90 -15.21 47.28
N GLY A 173 -55.12 -14.90 46.84
CA GLY A 173 -55.89 -13.72 47.25
C GLY A 173 -55.58 -12.45 46.46
N SER A 174 -54.71 -12.53 45.44
CA SER A 174 -54.43 -11.40 44.55
C SER A 174 -55.58 -11.17 43.57
N ARG A 175 -55.85 -9.89 43.24
CA ARG A 175 -56.80 -9.50 42.19
C ARG A 175 -56.14 -9.39 40.80
N SER A 176 -54.84 -9.65 40.73
CA SER A 176 -54.09 -9.56 39.48
C SER A 176 -54.48 -10.66 38.48
N ILE A 177 -54.28 -10.35 37.21
CA ILE A 177 -54.56 -11.21 36.07
C ILE A 177 -53.24 -11.40 35.33
N ALA A 178 -52.91 -12.66 35.03
CA ALA A 178 -51.74 -12.99 34.24
C ALA A 178 -52.11 -13.03 32.75
N TYR A 179 -51.33 -12.35 31.91
CA TYR A 179 -51.53 -12.33 30.47
C TYR A 179 -50.19 -12.31 29.73
N TYR A 180 -50.23 -12.74 28.47
CA TYR A 180 -49.14 -12.59 27.52
C TYR A 180 -49.34 -11.27 26.77
N ASP A 181 -48.37 -10.39 26.94
CA ASP A 181 -48.22 -9.14 26.21
C ASP A 181 -47.32 -9.37 24.99
N LEU A 182 -47.65 -8.75 23.87
CA LEU A 182 -46.85 -8.82 22.65
C LEU A 182 -46.01 -7.54 22.56
N GLN A 183 -44.71 -7.67 22.71
CA GLN A 183 -43.78 -6.57 22.53
C GLN A 183 -43.09 -6.69 21.17
N PHE A 184 -43.12 -5.59 20.43
CA PHE A 184 -42.40 -5.44 19.18
C PHE A 184 -41.07 -4.75 19.48
N SER A 185 -39.98 -5.31 18.99
CA SER A 185 -38.65 -4.74 19.15
C SER A 185 -37.90 -4.71 17.83
N PHE A 186 -37.17 -3.63 17.59
CA PHE A 186 -36.21 -3.54 16.48
C PHE A 186 -34.92 -4.31 16.74
N ASN A 187 -34.77 -4.94 17.92
CA ASN A 187 -33.69 -5.86 18.25
C ASN A 187 -33.86 -7.19 17.49
N HIS A 188 -33.59 -7.14 16.19
CA HIS A 188 -33.62 -8.23 15.23
C HIS A 188 -32.24 -8.35 14.58
N PRO A 189 -31.70 -9.57 14.34
CA PRO A 189 -30.35 -9.76 13.78
C PRO A 189 -30.09 -8.93 12.51
N LEU A 190 -31.09 -8.86 11.62
CA LEU A 190 -30.98 -8.10 10.38
C LEU A 190 -30.89 -6.57 10.57
N ASN A 191 -31.60 -6.01 11.55
CA ASN A 191 -31.47 -4.57 11.87
C ASN A 191 -30.13 -4.27 12.50
N LEU A 192 -29.61 -5.20 13.32
CA LEU A 192 -28.29 -5.07 13.92
C LEU A 192 -27.18 -5.17 12.86
N LEU A 193 -27.32 -6.08 11.90
CA LEU A 193 -26.42 -6.18 10.74
C LEU A 193 -26.46 -4.90 9.91
N LEU A 194 -27.66 -4.40 9.60
CA LEU A 194 -27.85 -3.16 8.84
C LEU A 194 -27.14 -1.98 9.53
N LEU A 195 -27.39 -1.80 10.83
CA LEU A 195 -26.72 -0.79 11.64
C LEU A 195 -25.21 -0.95 11.61
N ARG A 196 -24.70 -2.16 11.82
CA ARG A 196 -23.28 -2.46 11.78
C ARG A 196 -22.66 -2.07 10.43
N PHE A 197 -23.32 -2.43 9.33
CA PHE A 197 -22.81 -2.17 7.99
C PHE A 197 -22.78 -0.67 7.67
N HIS A 198 -23.81 0.09 8.06
CA HIS A 198 -23.80 1.55 7.95
C HIS A 198 -22.66 2.18 8.74
N ILE A 199 -22.36 1.69 9.93
CA ILE A 199 -21.26 2.21 10.76
C ILE A 199 -19.91 1.91 10.12
N GLU A 200 -19.67 0.68 9.68
CA GLU A 200 -18.40 0.30 9.04
C GLU A 200 -18.16 1.08 7.75
N LEU A 201 -19.14 1.18 6.86
CA LEU A 201 -19.00 1.99 5.64
C LEU A 201 -18.81 3.47 5.97
N SER A 202 -19.49 4.01 6.98
CA SER A 202 -19.26 5.40 7.39
C SER A 202 -17.82 5.63 7.88
N GLN A 203 -17.21 4.67 8.58
CA GLN A 203 -15.84 4.77 9.07
C GLN A 203 -14.83 4.66 7.92
N GLU A 204 -15.02 3.70 7.01
CA GLU A 204 -14.19 3.53 5.81
C GLU A 204 -14.26 4.75 4.88
N LEU A 205 -15.46 5.33 4.70
CA LEU A 205 -15.62 6.57 3.94
C LEU A 205 -14.97 7.76 4.65
N ASP A 206 -14.88 7.76 5.99
CA ASP A 206 -14.18 8.81 6.74
C ASP A 206 -12.67 8.74 6.51
N GLN A 207 -12.09 7.54 6.64
CA GLN A 207 -10.68 7.30 6.31
C GLN A 207 -10.37 7.73 4.87
N LEU A 208 -11.27 7.42 3.93
CA LEU A 208 -11.09 7.80 2.53
C LEU A 208 -11.16 9.33 2.31
N ILE A 209 -11.87 10.08 3.15
CA ILE A 209 -11.90 11.54 3.13
C ILE A 209 -10.59 12.10 3.71
N ASP A 210 -10.09 11.51 4.78
CA ASP A 210 -8.84 11.93 5.43
C ASP A 210 -7.60 11.63 4.56
N ASP A 211 -7.62 10.51 3.83
CA ASP A 211 -6.53 10.07 2.93
C ASP A 211 -6.53 10.81 1.58
N SER A 212 -7.60 11.54 1.22
CA SER A 212 -7.75 12.18 -0.10
C SER A 212 -8.03 13.67 0.01
N VAL A 213 -7.02 14.48 -0.36
CA VAL A 213 -7.09 15.96 -0.40
C VAL A 213 -8.21 16.49 -1.32
N LEU A 214 -8.63 15.69 -2.31
CA LEU A 214 -9.76 15.99 -3.19
C LEU A 214 -10.98 15.17 -2.76
N THR A 215 -11.81 15.73 -1.89
CA THR A 215 -13.07 15.10 -1.51
C THR A 215 -14.15 15.41 -2.56
N GLU A 216 -14.58 14.39 -3.31
CA GLU A 216 -15.77 14.50 -4.14
C GLU A 216 -17.02 14.70 -3.28
N SER A 217 -17.96 15.54 -3.73
CA SER A 217 -19.23 15.78 -3.02
C SER A 217 -20.03 14.49 -2.77
N ALA A 218 -19.85 13.46 -3.60
CA ALA A 218 -20.52 12.17 -3.49
C ALA A 218 -20.06 11.37 -2.24
N VAL A 219 -18.76 11.30 -1.96
CA VAL A 219 -18.22 10.56 -0.80
C VAL A 219 -18.74 11.18 0.51
N ARG A 220 -18.68 12.51 0.61
CA ARG A 220 -19.17 13.26 1.77
C ARG A 220 -20.68 13.08 1.96
N LYS A 221 -21.45 13.17 0.87
CA LYS A 221 -22.91 12.96 0.89
C LYS A 221 -23.28 11.55 1.37
N ASN A 222 -22.59 10.52 0.89
CA ASN A 222 -22.84 9.15 1.29
C ASN A 222 -22.47 8.91 2.75
N LYS A 223 -21.31 9.42 3.21
CA LYS A 223 -20.93 9.40 4.63
C LYS A 223 -22.01 10.05 5.50
N GLU A 224 -22.43 11.27 5.16
CA GLU A 224 -23.48 12.00 5.89
C GLU A 224 -24.78 11.20 5.94
N TYR A 225 -25.16 10.54 4.84
CA TYR A 225 -26.33 9.67 4.83
C TYR A 225 -26.18 8.50 5.81
N HIS A 226 -25.05 7.77 5.79
CA HIS A 226 -24.85 6.65 6.70
C HIS A 226 -24.89 7.08 8.17
N GLN A 227 -24.27 8.21 8.51
CA GLN A 227 -24.34 8.78 9.87
C GLN A 227 -25.77 9.16 10.26
N GLN A 228 -26.48 9.89 9.39
CA GLN A 228 -27.87 10.27 9.65
C GLN A 228 -28.80 9.06 9.78
N PHE A 229 -28.58 8.00 9.00
CA PHE A 229 -29.36 6.77 9.09
C PHE A 229 -29.23 6.12 10.48
N VAL A 230 -28.00 6.02 11.00
CA VAL A 230 -27.71 5.46 12.33
C VAL A 230 -28.31 6.34 13.44
N GLU A 231 -28.11 7.66 13.35
CA GLU A 231 -28.52 8.61 14.40
C GLU A 231 -30.04 8.87 14.46
N SER A 232 -30.73 8.84 13.32
CA SER A 232 -32.14 9.29 13.26
C SER A 232 -33.17 8.16 13.41
N ARG A 233 -32.79 6.90 13.14
CA ARG A 233 -33.75 5.79 12.99
C ARG A 233 -33.74 4.77 14.13
N PHE A 234 -32.67 4.72 14.92
CA PHE A 234 -32.50 3.68 15.94
C PHE A 234 -32.08 4.26 17.29
N SER A 235 -32.38 3.54 18.37
CA SER A 235 -31.99 3.97 19.71
C SER A 235 -30.50 3.69 19.97
N PRO A 236 -29.82 4.49 20.81
CA PRO A 236 -28.42 4.28 21.14
C PRO A 236 -28.12 2.87 21.65
N GLU A 237 -29.02 2.28 22.44
CA GLU A 237 -28.84 0.92 22.97
C GLU A 237 -28.80 -0.14 21.87
N LEU A 238 -29.52 0.09 20.77
CA LEU A 238 -29.52 -0.82 19.62
C LEU A 238 -28.22 -0.71 18.81
N VAL A 239 -27.70 0.51 18.68
CA VAL A 239 -26.41 0.80 18.03
C VAL A 239 -25.27 0.14 18.80
N ASP A 240 -25.23 0.33 20.13
CA ASP A 240 -24.22 -0.31 20.99
C ASP A 240 -24.25 -1.83 20.86
N LYS A 241 -25.45 -2.40 20.79
CA LYS A 241 -25.63 -3.84 20.61
C LYS A 241 -25.13 -4.33 19.25
N ALA A 242 -25.37 -3.58 18.18
CA ALA A 242 -24.85 -3.91 16.85
C ALA A 242 -23.32 -3.91 16.82
N LEU A 243 -22.68 -3.02 17.58
CA LEU A 243 -21.21 -2.94 17.68
C LEU A 243 -20.60 -4.09 18.50
N GLN A 244 -21.34 -4.65 19.46
CA GLN A 244 -20.89 -5.77 20.29
C GLN A 244 -20.99 -7.14 19.60
N LEU A 245 -21.77 -7.25 18.53
CA LEU A 245 -21.94 -8.51 17.80
C LEU A 245 -20.89 -8.66 16.72
N ASP A 246 -20.41 -9.90 16.56
CA ASP A 246 -19.46 -10.28 15.53
C ASP A 246 -20.19 -10.89 14.33
N PHE A 247 -20.49 -10.05 13.34
CA PHE A 247 -21.13 -10.47 12.09
C PHE A 247 -20.17 -11.18 11.11
N SER A 248 -18.97 -11.56 11.55
CA SER A 248 -18.14 -12.55 10.86
C SER A 248 -18.45 -13.99 11.29
N ASP A 249 -19.20 -14.20 12.38
CA ASP A 249 -19.65 -15.53 12.81
C ASP A 249 -20.74 -16.06 11.85
N PRO A 250 -20.49 -17.20 11.15
CA PRO A 250 -21.48 -17.81 10.26
C PRO A 250 -22.81 -18.15 10.94
N SER A 251 -22.80 -18.37 12.26
CA SER A 251 -24.00 -18.70 13.03
C SER A 251 -24.99 -17.52 13.10
N LEU A 252 -24.48 -16.29 13.24
CA LEU A 252 -25.26 -15.06 13.28
C LEU A 252 -25.79 -14.68 11.89
N ILE A 253 -24.98 -14.87 10.84
CA ILE A 253 -25.42 -14.66 9.45
C ILE A 253 -26.50 -15.67 9.06
N ALA A 254 -26.32 -16.95 9.39
CA ALA A 254 -27.34 -17.97 9.15
C ALA A 254 -28.63 -17.73 9.97
N GLN A 255 -28.54 -17.11 11.14
CA GLN A 255 -29.71 -16.66 11.87
C GLN A 255 -30.41 -15.50 11.14
N ALA A 256 -29.65 -14.49 10.72
CA ALA A 256 -30.18 -13.36 9.98
C ALA A 256 -30.86 -13.81 8.68
N GLN A 257 -30.27 -14.74 7.92
CA GLN A 257 -30.86 -15.28 6.68
C GLN A 257 -32.18 -16.01 6.92
N ARG A 258 -32.27 -16.87 7.96
CA ARG A 258 -33.49 -17.62 8.26
C ARG A 258 -34.65 -16.73 8.67
N GLU A 259 -34.35 -15.61 9.33
CA GLU A 259 -35.34 -14.66 9.84
C GLU A 259 -35.56 -13.47 8.89
N SER A 260 -34.86 -13.43 7.75
CA SER A 260 -34.92 -12.32 6.79
C SER A 260 -36.16 -12.43 5.88
N PRO A 261 -36.94 -11.34 5.73
CA PRO A 261 -37.85 -11.19 4.60
C PRO A 261 -37.09 -11.29 3.29
N THR A 262 -37.68 -11.87 2.24
CA THR A 262 -37.02 -12.05 0.92
C THR A 262 -36.41 -10.77 0.36
N GLN A 263 -37.03 -9.61 0.65
CA GLN A 263 -36.60 -8.28 0.21
C GLN A 263 -35.33 -7.76 0.91
N LEU A 264 -34.90 -8.40 2.00
CA LEU A 264 -33.76 -7.96 2.81
C LEU A 264 -32.64 -9.00 2.87
N ALA A 265 -32.77 -10.07 2.09
CA ALA A 265 -31.69 -11.04 1.88
C ALA A 265 -30.49 -10.38 1.16
N GLU A 266 -30.76 -9.43 0.28
CA GLU A 266 -29.75 -8.71 -0.51
C GLU A 266 -28.75 -7.92 0.37
N ILE A 267 -29.19 -7.45 1.54
CA ILE A 267 -28.31 -6.80 2.52
C ILE A 267 -27.28 -7.78 3.09
N ILE A 268 -27.69 -9.04 3.30
CA ILE A 268 -26.81 -10.09 3.82
C ILE A 268 -25.78 -10.46 2.75
N ASP A 269 -26.23 -10.67 1.51
CA ASP A 269 -25.34 -10.98 0.39
C ASP A 269 -24.33 -9.84 0.17
N LEU A 270 -24.78 -8.59 0.27
CA LEU A 270 -23.93 -7.41 0.16
C LEU A 270 -22.88 -7.35 1.29
N TRP A 271 -23.27 -7.70 2.52
CA TRP A 271 -22.36 -7.78 3.66
C TRP A 271 -21.33 -8.89 3.48
N GLU A 272 -21.74 -10.09 3.08
CA GLU A 272 -20.82 -11.21 2.83
C GLU A 272 -19.83 -10.87 1.70
N ALA A 273 -20.28 -10.21 0.64
CA ALA A 273 -19.42 -9.73 -0.44
C ALA A 273 -18.44 -8.64 0.05
N TYR A 274 -18.92 -7.70 0.85
CA TYR A 274 -18.08 -6.66 1.47
C TYR A 274 -17.00 -7.28 2.37
N GLN A 275 -17.38 -8.22 3.25
CA GLN A 275 -16.44 -8.90 4.13
C GLN A 275 -15.44 -9.78 3.37
N ALA A 276 -15.87 -10.45 2.30
CA ALA A 276 -14.97 -11.21 1.44
C ALA A 276 -13.94 -10.29 0.76
N GLU A 277 -14.36 -9.12 0.27
CA GLU A 277 -13.46 -8.13 -0.34
C GLU A 277 -12.48 -7.54 0.70
N GLN A 278 -12.93 -7.26 1.92
CA GLN A 278 -12.09 -6.79 3.02
C GLN A 278 -11.08 -7.87 3.46
N ALA A 279 -11.51 -9.12 3.57
CA ALA A 279 -10.65 -10.26 3.89
C ALA A 279 -9.65 -10.59 2.77
N LEU A 280 -10.01 -10.27 1.52
CA LEU A 280 -9.14 -10.32 0.34
C LEU A 280 -8.31 -9.04 0.17
N GLY A 281 -8.17 -8.23 1.22
CA GLY A 281 -7.37 -7.01 1.28
C GLY A 281 -6.18 -7.12 0.35
N VAL A 282 -6.23 -6.31 -0.71
CA VAL A 282 -5.39 -6.43 -1.92
C VAL A 282 -3.97 -6.78 -1.50
N SER A 283 -3.50 -8.00 -1.82
CA SER A 283 -2.16 -8.43 -1.44
C SER A 283 -1.13 -7.39 -1.91
N ILE A 284 -0.02 -7.22 -1.19
CA ILE A 284 1.02 -6.25 -1.56
C ILE A 284 1.44 -6.45 -3.03
N GLU A 285 1.54 -7.70 -3.47
CA GLU A 285 1.79 -8.06 -4.87
C GLU A 285 0.74 -7.48 -5.83
N GLN A 286 -0.55 -7.57 -5.50
CA GLN A 286 -1.62 -6.98 -6.30
C GLN A 286 -1.58 -5.44 -6.25
N GLN A 287 -1.25 -4.83 -5.10
CA GLN A 287 -1.10 -3.38 -4.98
C GLN A 287 0.05 -2.88 -5.85
N LEU A 288 1.20 -3.56 -5.82
CA LEU A 288 2.33 -3.30 -6.70
C LEU A 288 1.96 -3.53 -8.17
N THR A 289 1.20 -4.58 -8.49
CA THR A 289 0.83 -4.87 -9.88
C THR A 289 -0.12 -3.82 -10.48
N ILE A 290 -1.04 -3.29 -9.67
CA ILE A 290 -2.12 -2.41 -10.12
C ILE A 290 -1.76 -0.93 -9.93
N GLY A 291 -1.14 -0.57 -8.81
CA GLY A 291 -0.78 0.79 -8.45
C GLY A 291 0.24 1.41 -9.38
N ILE A 292 0.17 2.74 -9.48
CA ILE A 292 1.06 3.54 -10.31
C ILE A 292 2.26 3.93 -9.47
N LYS A 293 3.45 3.59 -9.97
CA LYS A 293 4.69 3.77 -9.21
C LYS A 293 5.87 4.02 -10.16
N PRO A 294 6.92 4.72 -9.71
CA PRO A 294 8.08 4.98 -10.53
C PRO A 294 8.92 3.71 -10.62
N VAL A 295 9.25 3.26 -11.83
CA VAL A 295 9.98 1.98 -12.00
C VAL A 295 11.43 2.09 -11.59
N GLU A 296 12.02 3.27 -11.65
CA GLU A 296 13.36 3.48 -11.11
C GLU A 296 13.42 3.20 -9.61
N LYS A 297 12.40 3.60 -8.83
CA LYS A 297 12.36 3.31 -7.39
C LYS A 297 12.12 1.84 -7.10
N LEU A 298 11.33 1.15 -7.93
CA LEU A 298 11.22 -0.31 -7.86
C LEU A 298 12.58 -0.96 -8.12
N TYR A 299 13.30 -0.51 -9.13
CA TYR A 299 14.62 -1.03 -9.47
C TYR A 299 15.65 -0.76 -8.36
N GLU A 300 15.64 0.43 -7.78
CA GLU A 300 16.44 0.81 -6.62
C GLU A 300 16.11 -0.05 -5.38
N LEU A 301 14.83 -0.24 -5.05
CA LEU A 301 14.44 -1.11 -3.95
C LEU A 301 14.84 -2.58 -4.19
N TRP A 302 14.75 -3.05 -5.43
CA TRP A 302 15.20 -4.40 -5.76
C TRP A 302 16.72 -4.53 -5.69
N GLY A 303 17.47 -3.48 -6.06
CA GLY A 303 18.91 -3.41 -5.79
C GLY A 303 19.23 -3.46 -4.30
N LEU A 304 18.41 -2.81 -3.46
CA LEU A 304 18.54 -2.86 -2.00
C LEU A 304 18.41 -4.30 -1.48
N THR A 305 17.39 -5.06 -1.94
CA THR A 305 17.21 -6.45 -1.49
C THR A 305 18.42 -7.31 -1.81
N ILE A 306 18.99 -7.14 -3.01
CA ILE A 306 20.22 -7.84 -3.43
C ILE A 306 21.42 -7.48 -2.54
N ILE A 307 21.62 -6.20 -2.24
CA ILE A 307 22.74 -5.74 -1.39
C ILE A 307 22.57 -6.32 0.03
N LEU A 308 21.35 -6.29 0.57
CA LEU A 308 21.03 -6.87 1.88
C LEU A 308 21.32 -8.37 1.91
N ASP A 309 20.91 -9.11 0.89
CA ASP A 309 21.18 -10.55 0.79
C ASP A 309 22.69 -10.82 0.70
N CYS A 310 23.43 -10.04 -0.10
CA CYS A 310 24.89 -10.15 -0.17
C CYS A 310 25.54 -9.90 1.19
N LEU A 311 25.11 -8.86 1.91
CA LEU A 311 25.64 -8.50 3.23
C LEU A 311 25.30 -9.55 4.28
N LYS A 312 24.08 -10.07 4.28
CA LYS A 312 23.67 -11.20 5.12
C LYS A 312 24.55 -12.41 4.88
N ASP A 313 24.84 -12.69 3.61
CA ASP A 313 25.72 -13.80 3.24
C ASP A 313 27.18 -13.58 3.66
N LEU A 314 27.67 -12.34 3.60
CA LEU A 314 29.04 -11.99 3.97
C LEU A 314 29.24 -11.93 5.49
N THR A 315 28.21 -11.50 6.23
CA THR A 315 28.26 -11.33 7.69
C THR A 315 27.73 -12.54 8.46
N GLY A 316 26.92 -13.38 7.83
CA GLY A 316 26.21 -14.49 8.47
C GLY A 316 25.03 -14.05 9.35
N LEU A 317 24.64 -12.78 9.30
CA LEU A 317 23.64 -12.17 10.18
C LEU A 317 22.50 -11.56 9.39
N GLU A 318 21.28 -11.64 9.92
CA GLU A 318 20.17 -10.82 9.45
C GLU A 318 20.38 -9.37 9.93
N PRO A 319 20.00 -8.37 9.12
CA PRO A 319 19.97 -7.01 9.61
C PRO A 319 18.96 -6.88 10.76
N THR A 320 19.26 -6.05 11.75
CA THR A 320 18.26 -5.62 12.73
C THR A 320 17.11 -4.95 12.00
N ARG A 321 15.89 -5.14 12.52
CA ARG A 321 14.72 -4.45 11.96
C ARG A 321 14.95 -2.94 12.07
N PRO A 322 14.97 -2.19 10.96
CA PRO A 322 15.08 -0.74 10.98
C PRO A 322 13.96 -0.15 11.86
N GLY A 323 14.33 0.72 12.80
CA GLY A 323 13.37 1.57 13.50
C GLY A 323 12.90 2.77 12.67
N ASP A 324 13.68 3.12 11.64
CA ASP A 324 13.57 4.38 10.89
C ASP A 324 13.24 4.14 9.40
N GLU A 325 11.96 3.97 9.06
CA GLU A 325 11.45 4.02 7.66
C GLU A 325 12.27 3.23 6.62
N LEU A 326 12.86 2.09 6.99
CA LEU A 326 13.78 1.29 6.15
C LEU A 326 15.05 2.02 5.66
N ARG A 327 15.49 3.10 6.32
CA ARG A 327 16.68 3.88 5.91
C ARG A 327 18.00 3.34 6.44
N THR A 328 18.00 2.48 7.46
CA THR A 328 19.23 2.00 8.13
C THR A 328 19.11 0.53 8.51
N PHE A 329 20.03 -0.30 8.04
CA PHE A 329 20.08 -1.74 8.32
C PHE A 329 21.39 -2.10 9.01
N GLU A 330 21.34 -2.44 10.30
CA GLU A 330 22.54 -2.80 11.07
C GLU A 330 22.73 -4.30 11.12
N PHE A 331 23.88 -4.79 10.64
CA PHE A 331 24.24 -6.22 10.70
C PHE A 331 25.05 -6.53 11.97
N THR A 332 25.89 -5.58 12.38
CA THR A 332 26.66 -5.62 13.62
C THR A 332 26.79 -4.19 14.16
N PRO A 333 27.26 -3.98 15.41
CA PRO A 333 27.56 -2.63 15.91
C PRO A 333 28.60 -1.85 15.10
N LYS A 334 29.23 -2.49 14.11
CA LYS A 334 30.23 -1.89 13.22
C LYS A 334 29.79 -1.86 11.76
N ILE A 335 28.76 -2.57 11.32
CA ILE A 335 28.43 -2.68 9.90
C ILE A 335 26.98 -2.28 9.72
N THR A 336 26.80 -1.19 8.97
CA THR A 336 25.49 -0.61 8.72
C THR A 336 25.37 -0.25 7.25
N LEU A 337 24.25 -0.66 6.64
CA LEU A 337 23.83 -0.20 5.33
C LEU A 337 22.86 0.98 5.52
N HIS A 338 23.17 2.10 4.90
CA HIS A 338 22.33 3.29 4.83
C HIS A 338 21.66 3.32 3.46
N TYR A 339 20.34 3.49 3.46
CA TYR A 339 19.51 3.54 2.27
C TYR A 339 18.85 4.92 2.16
N ASN A 340 19.08 5.61 1.03
CA ASN A 340 18.46 6.87 0.66
C ASN A 340 18.39 7.89 1.82
N ARG A 341 19.52 8.03 2.52
CA ARG A 341 19.66 8.82 3.76
C ARG A 341 20.74 9.87 3.59
N SER A 342 20.53 11.04 4.18
CA SER A 342 21.58 12.06 4.32
C SER A 342 22.66 11.58 5.27
N LEU A 343 23.91 11.58 4.82
CA LEU A 343 25.08 11.10 5.58
C LEU A 343 25.95 12.28 6.04
N GLU A 344 25.30 13.32 6.58
CA GLU A 344 25.97 14.56 6.97
C GLU A 344 27.02 14.32 8.06
N GLU A 345 26.72 13.41 8.98
CA GLU A 345 27.60 12.96 10.05
C GLU A 345 28.89 12.28 9.55
N TYR A 346 28.91 11.78 8.31
CA TYR A 346 30.08 11.19 7.66
C TYR A 346 30.81 12.16 6.71
N SER A 347 30.27 13.37 6.50
CA SER A 347 30.85 14.35 5.58
C SER A 347 32.21 14.85 6.08
N ARG A 348 33.22 14.76 5.22
CA ARG A 348 34.61 15.14 5.55
C ARG A 348 34.97 16.54 5.07
N ILE A 349 34.25 17.05 4.07
CA ILE A 349 34.55 18.31 3.38
C ILE A 349 33.33 19.22 3.37
N LEU A 350 32.19 18.78 2.83
CA LEU A 350 31.04 19.62 2.50
C LEU A 350 30.33 20.18 3.74
N SER A 351 29.86 19.33 4.66
CA SER A 351 29.23 19.80 5.90
C SER A 351 30.21 20.58 6.79
N PRO A 352 31.39 20.04 7.18
CA PRO A 352 32.25 20.71 8.15
C PRO A 352 32.92 21.99 7.62
N ARG A 353 33.14 22.14 6.30
CA ARG A 353 33.85 23.32 5.75
C ARG A 353 32.95 24.31 5.02
N PHE A 354 31.84 23.83 4.45
CA PHE A 354 30.96 24.65 3.62
C PHE A 354 29.52 24.71 4.14
N ASN A 355 29.21 24.05 5.27
CA ASN A 355 27.86 23.95 5.82
C ASN A 355 26.83 23.54 4.74
N SER A 356 27.25 22.61 3.89
CA SER A 356 26.52 22.14 2.72
C SER A 356 26.25 20.64 2.86
N ASN A 357 25.03 20.21 2.53
CA ASN A 357 24.65 18.79 2.62
C ASN A 357 25.44 17.96 1.58
N PRO A 358 26.02 16.82 1.96
CA PRO A 358 26.76 15.95 1.03
C PRO A 358 25.90 15.28 -0.04
N GLY A 359 24.57 15.38 0.09
CA GLY A 359 23.54 14.69 -0.67
C GLY A 359 23.18 13.34 -0.05
N ARG A 360 22.42 12.55 -0.80
CA ARG A 360 21.87 11.26 -0.37
C ARG A 360 22.22 10.21 -1.43
N PRO A 361 23.24 9.37 -1.22
CA PRO A 361 23.43 8.21 -2.08
C PRO A 361 22.26 7.22 -1.89
N ASP A 362 21.92 6.47 -2.93
CA ASP A 362 20.90 5.41 -2.83
C ASP A 362 21.33 4.37 -1.80
N TYR A 363 22.61 3.99 -1.81
CA TYR A 363 23.19 3.06 -0.85
C TYR A 363 24.55 3.53 -0.34
N ALA A 364 24.83 3.32 0.94
CA ALA A 364 26.16 3.44 1.51
C ALA A 364 26.39 2.43 2.62
N ILE A 365 27.58 1.85 2.68
CA ILE A 365 27.96 0.93 3.76
C ILE A 365 29.01 1.59 4.63
N SER A 366 28.71 1.69 5.93
CA SER A 366 29.65 2.16 6.94
C SER A 366 30.26 0.99 7.70
N VAL A 367 31.57 1.08 7.95
CA VAL A 367 32.30 0.21 8.86
C VAL A 367 32.87 1.04 10.01
N GLY A 368 32.28 0.91 11.20
CA GLY A 368 32.53 1.82 12.31
C GLY A 368 32.09 3.24 11.93
N ASN A 369 33.05 4.16 11.84
CA ASN A 369 32.79 5.57 11.53
C ASN A 369 33.17 5.97 10.09
N ASP A 370 33.59 5.01 9.25
CA ASP A 370 34.02 5.29 7.87
C ASP A 370 33.03 4.68 6.87
N ILE A 371 32.65 5.44 5.84
CA ILE A 371 31.96 4.90 4.66
C ILE A 371 32.99 4.17 3.79
N VAL A 372 32.76 2.87 3.54
CA VAL A 372 33.68 2.00 2.79
C VAL A 372 33.17 1.66 1.40
N TRP A 373 31.86 1.77 1.17
CA TRP A 373 31.26 1.54 -0.14
C TRP A 373 30.06 2.47 -0.36
N ILE A 374 29.90 2.96 -1.59
CA ILE A 374 28.75 3.76 -2.03
C ILE A 374 28.19 3.14 -3.31
N GLY A 375 26.87 3.07 -3.40
CA GLY A 375 26.14 2.60 -4.57
C GLY A 375 25.06 3.58 -5.00
N ASP A 376 24.86 3.69 -6.30
CA ASP A 376 23.82 4.50 -6.93
C ASP A 376 23.14 3.62 -8.01
N ALA A 377 21.83 3.42 -7.92
CA ALA A 377 21.06 2.58 -8.84
C ALA A 377 20.46 3.43 -9.96
N LYS A 378 20.69 2.98 -11.19
CA LYS A 378 20.23 3.65 -12.39
C LYS A 378 19.35 2.72 -13.21
N TYR A 379 18.09 3.10 -13.34
CA TYR A 379 17.16 2.44 -14.28
C TYR A 379 17.42 2.87 -15.73
N SER A 380 18.65 2.66 -16.19
CA SER A 380 19.16 3.07 -17.50
C SER A 380 20.12 2.03 -18.06
N LEU A 381 20.18 1.95 -19.39
CA LEU A 381 21.21 1.18 -20.10
C LEU A 381 22.56 1.90 -19.99
N ALA A 382 23.67 1.15 -20.11
CA ALA A 382 25.03 1.68 -19.97
C ALA A 382 25.28 2.97 -20.79
N ASP A 383 24.86 2.99 -22.06
CA ASP A 383 25.09 4.11 -22.98
C ASP A 383 24.32 5.38 -22.60
N ASN A 384 23.35 5.27 -21.68
CA ASN A 384 22.55 6.38 -21.17
C ASN A 384 23.01 6.87 -19.80
N ILE A 385 24.09 6.31 -19.23
CA ILE A 385 24.69 6.82 -18.00
C ILE A 385 25.51 8.05 -18.37
N GLY A 386 25.04 9.21 -17.92
CA GLY A 386 25.55 10.51 -18.30
C GLY A 386 26.63 11.05 -17.37
N LEU A 387 27.22 12.19 -17.75
CA LEU A 387 28.22 12.90 -16.94
C LEU A 387 27.67 13.29 -15.55
N GLU A 388 26.40 13.68 -15.48
CA GLU A 388 25.75 14.10 -14.23
C GLU A 388 25.71 12.96 -13.20
N ASP A 389 25.46 11.71 -13.64
CA ASP A 389 25.46 10.53 -12.78
C ASP A 389 26.84 10.31 -12.13
N TYR A 390 27.91 10.41 -12.94
CA TYR A 390 29.27 10.30 -12.44
C TYR A 390 29.66 11.45 -11.53
N GLN A 391 29.25 12.69 -11.85
CA GLN A 391 29.52 13.85 -11.01
C GLN A 391 28.88 13.69 -9.63
N ARG A 392 27.63 13.20 -9.59
CA ARG A 392 26.91 12.91 -8.35
C ARG A 392 27.63 11.83 -7.52
N LEU A 393 27.93 10.68 -8.13
CA LEU A 393 28.64 9.60 -7.44
C LEU A 393 30.02 10.03 -6.93
N LEU A 394 30.78 10.75 -7.75
CA LEU A 394 32.12 11.24 -7.37
C LEU A 394 32.05 12.27 -6.24
N SER A 395 31.00 13.11 -6.20
CA SER A 395 30.78 14.03 -5.08
C SER A 395 30.61 13.26 -3.77
N TYR A 396 29.78 12.22 -3.76
CA TYR A 396 29.62 11.35 -2.58
C TYR A 396 30.93 10.67 -2.20
N THR A 397 31.61 10.10 -3.20
CA THR A 397 32.85 9.35 -3.01
C THR A 397 33.94 10.21 -2.36
N VAL A 398 34.16 11.42 -2.88
CA VAL A 398 35.22 12.32 -2.41
C VAL A 398 34.89 12.91 -1.03
N ASP A 399 33.62 13.17 -0.75
CA ASP A 399 33.23 13.78 0.52
C ASP A 399 33.06 12.79 1.68
N LEU A 400 32.49 11.61 1.41
CA LEU A 400 32.09 10.65 2.45
C LEU A 400 33.14 9.57 2.72
N MET A 401 34.01 9.25 1.76
CA MET A 401 34.93 8.10 1.86
C MET A 401 36.39 8.52 2.11
N PRO A 402 37.18 7.74 2.86
CA PRO A 402 38.62 7.96 2.99
C PRO A 402 39.40 7.53 1.73
N ALA A 403 40.33 8.37 1.27
CA ALA A 403 41.22 8.12 0.12
C ALA A 403 42.38 7.14 0.42
N HIS A 404 42.11 6.01 1.07
CA HIS A 404 43.14 5.05 1.50
C HIS A 404 43.09 3.71 0.75
N GLY A 405 42.58 3.70 -0.50
CA GLY A 405 42.75 2.60 -1.44
C GLY A 405 41.78 1.43 -1.31
N LYS A 406 40.77 1.52 -0.43
CA LYS A 406 39.67 0.55 -0.30
C LYS A 406 38.28 1.14 -0.57
N ALA A 407 38.21 2.43 -0.93
CA ALA A 407 36.97 3.11 -1.20
C ALA A 407 36.47 2.73 -2.61
N THR A 408 35.34 2.03 -2.66
CA THR A 408 34.68 1.63 -3.91
C THR A 408 33.35 2.33 -4.04
N ALA A 409 33.12 2.99 -5.18
CA ALA A 409 31.83 3.58 -5.51
C ALA A 409 31.30 2.93 -6.79
N THR A 410 30.01 2.61 -6.81
CA THR A 410 29.41 1.76 -7.84
C THR A 410 28.16 2.39 -8.42
N ILE A 411 28.04 2.40 -9.76
CA ILE A 411 26.76 2.61 -10.44
C ILE A 411 26.20 1.24 -10.79
N LEU A 412 25.05 0.89 -10.21
CA LEU A 412 24.28 -0.30 -10.58
C LEU A 412 23.34 0.08 -11.73
N TYR A 413 23.39 -0.62 -12.87
CA TYR A 413 22.59 -0.22 -14.03
C TYR A 413 21.98 -1.41 -14.77
N VAL A 414 20.94 -1.17 -15.55
CA VAL A 414 20.26 -2.21 -16.31
C VAL A 414 21.14 -2.66 -17.48
N GLY A 415 21.69 -3.88 -17.40
CA GLY A 415 22.62 -4.39 -18.41
C GLY A 415 22.65 -5.91 -18.54
N GLU A 416 22.99 -6.40 -19.74
CA GLU A 416 23.17 -7.84 -20.04
C GLU A 416 24.60 -8.32 -19.83
N ARG A 417 25.54 -7.40 -19.61
CA ARG A 417 26.91 -7.77 -19.26
C ARG A 417 26.92 -8.39 -17.87
N THR A 418 27.91 -9.22 -17.58
CA THR A 418 28.13 -9.75 -16.23
C THR A 418 29.40 -9.16 -15.62
N THR A 419 30.35 -8.73 -16.46
CA THR A 419 31.58 -8.08 -16.02
C THR A 419 31.39 -6.57 -15.79
N PRO A 420 31.78 -6.04 -14.62
CA PRO A 420 31.81 -4.60 -14.37
C PRO A 420 32.83 -3.88 -15.25
N THR A 421 32.56 -2.60 -15.53
CA THR A 421 33.58 -1.68 -16.03
C THR A 421 34.22 -0.98 -14.85
N THR A 422 35.53 -1.11 -14.67
CA THR A 422 36.25 -0.54 -13.52
C THR A 422 37.23 0.55 -13.94
N ALA A 423 37.27 1.65 -13.20
CA ALA A 423 38.27 2.69 -13.30
C ALA A 423 38.81 3.04 -11.91
N SER A 424 40.13 3.13 -11.75
CA SER A 424 40.76 3.49 -10.48
C SER A 424 41.55 4.79 -10.61
N SER A 425 41.35 5.71 -9.67
CA SER A 425 42.06 7.00 -9.65
C SER A 425 42.12 7.55 -8.22
N SER A 426 43.27 8.12 -7.84
CA SER A 426 43.45 8.87 -6.58
C SER A 426 43.00 8.14 -5.31
N GLY A 427 43.16 6.82 -5.25
CA GLY A 427 42.80 6.01 -4.09
C GLY A 427 41.32 5.57 -4.03
N TYR A 428 40.56 5.83 -5.10
CA TYR A 428 39.17 5.40 -5.28
C TYR A 428 39.06 4.43 -6.47
N THR A 429 38.12 3.49 -6.35
CA THR A 429 37.71 2.61 -7.45
C THR A 429 36.27 2.93 -7.78
N ILE A 430 36.02 3.28 -9.05
CA ILE A 430 34.68 3.52 -9.59
C ILE A 430 34.31 2.34 -10.48
N GLU A 431 33.17 1.73 -10.22
CA GLU A 431 32.68 0.56 -10.94
C GLU A 431 31.31 0.85 -11.56
N GLN A 432 31.11 0.39 -12.80
CA GLN A 432 29.78 0.27 -13.38
C GLN A 432 29.41 -1.20 -13.40
N THR A 433 28.47 -1.58 -12.57
CA THR A 433 28.06 -2.97 -12.41
C THR A 433 26.69 -3.18 -13.07
N PRO A 434 26.59 -4.04 -14.09
CA PRO A 434 25.30 -4.40 -14.65
C PRO A 434 24.50 -5.23 -13.64
N LEU A 435 23.22 -4.92 -13.49
CA LEU A 435 22.28 -5.62 -12.64
C LEU A 435 20.92 -5.76 -13.34
N ARG A 436 20.46 -6.99 -13.52
CA ARG A 436 19.27 -7.33 -14.29
C ARG A 436 18.62 -8.62 -13.77
N PRO A 437 17.29 -8.67 -13.59
CA PRO A 437 16.63 -9.84 -12.99
C PRO A 437 16.93 -11.19 -13.66
N LYS A 438 17.06 -11.22 -14.99
CA LYS A 438 17.31 -12.46 -15.73
C LYS A 438 18.70 -13.06 -15.50
N GLU A 439 19.70 -12.25 -15.18
CA GLU A 439 21.10 -12.66 -15.02
C GLU A 439 21.55 -12.54 -13.55
N HIS A 440 20.59 -12.54 -12.61
CA HIS A 440 20.81 -12.12 -11.23
C HIS A 440 21.83 -12.99 -10.48
N GLU A 441 21.90 -14.31 -10.66
CA GLU A 441 22.83 -15.16 -9.91
C GLU A 441 24.32 -14.80 -10.14
N GLU A 442 24.70 -14.59 -11.41
CA GLU A 442 26.09 -14.24 -11.77
C GLU A 442 26.40 -12.80 -11.33
N GLN A 443 25.47 -11.86 -11.54
CA GLN A 443 25.64 -10.46 -11.17
C GLN A 443 25.65 -10.25 -9.65
N ILE A 444 24.88 -11.04 -8.88
CA ILE A 444 24.93 -11.08 -7.41
C ILE A 444 26.30 -11.54 -6.94
N SER A 445 26.88 -12.55 -7.57
CA SER A 445 28.23 -13.02 -7.21
C SER A 445 29.28 -11.93 -7.39
N VAL A 446 29.16 -11.14 -8.46
CA VAL A 446 30.02 -9.98 -8.72
C VAL A 446 29.82 -8.89 -7.66
N ILE A 447 28.57 -8.51 -7.35
CA ILE A 447 28.28 -7.52 -6.29
C ILE A 447 28.83 -8.00 -4.95
N LYS A 448 28.65 -9.27 -4.61
CA LYS A 448 29.17 -9.88 -3.38
C LYS A 448 30.71 -9.82 -3.33
N GLU A 449 31.40 -10.08 -4.43
CA GLU A 449 32.85 -9.91 -4.53
C GLU A 449 33.25 -8.44 -4.32
N GLN A 450 32.54 -7.49 -4.94
CA GLN A 450 32.77 -6.05 -4.76
C GLN A 450 32.62 -5.61 -3.30
N LEU A 451 31.54 -6.04 -2.65
CA LEU A 451 31.28 -5.76 -1.25
C LEU A 451 32.34 -6.42 -0.35
N SER A 452 32.73 -7.66 -0.62
CA SER A 452 33.75 -8.37 0.17
C SER A 452 35.11 -7.66 0.17
N ARG A 453 35.51 -7.05 -0.96
CA ARG A 453 36.76 -6.26 -1.08
C ARG A 453 36.72 -4.97 -0.26
N SER A 454 35.52 -4.43 -0.03
CA SER A 454 35.29 -3.18 0.69
C SER A 454 35.15 -3.39 2.21
N LEU A 455 34.79 -4.60 2.63
CA LEU A 455 34.65 -4.98 4.04
C LEU A 455 35.99 -5.45 4.66
N PRO A 456 36.16 -5.36 6.00
CA PRO A 456 37.33 -5.91 6.68
C PRO A 456 37.40 -7.44 6.59
N GLU A 457 38.60 -8.00 6.43
CA GLU A 457 38.85 -9.45 6.37
C GLU A 457 38.27 -10.22 7.57
N SER A 458 38.32 -9.61 8.78
CA SER A 458 37.75 -10.20 10.01
C SER A 458 36.24 -10.45 9.96
N VAL A 459 35.53 -9.79 9.03
CA VAL A 459 34.09 -9.99 8.80
C VAL A 459 33.87 -11.17 7.86
N VAL A 460 34.73 -11.31 6.84
CA VAL A 460 34.61 -12.34 5.79
C VAL A 460 35.08 -13.71 6.30
N GLU A 461 36.06 -13.76 7.19
CA GLU A 461 36.66 -15.01 7.69
C GLU A 461 35.82 -15.77 8.74
N HIS A 462 34.83 -15.12 9.38
CA HIS A 462 34.00 -15.77 10.42
C HIS A 462 33.23 -17.00 9.87
N ARG A 463 33.01 -17.07 8.55
CA ARG A 463 32.34 -18.19 7.86
C ARG A 463 33.26 -19.38 7.54
N LEU A 464 34.56 -19.17 7.35
CA LEU A 464 35.52 -20.24 7.01
C LEU A 464 35.91 -21.08 8.23
N SER A 465 35.80 -20.53 9.44
CA SER A 465 36.10 -21.25 10.69
C SER A 465 34.94 -22.09 11.24
N GLU A 466 33.69 -21.76 10.90
CA GLU A 466 32.49 -22.51 11.33
C GLU A 466 32.06 -23.62 10.35
N SER A 467 32.66 -23.68 9.16
CA SER A 467 32.39 -24.70 8.13
C SER A 467 33.50 -25.76 7.98
N SER A 468 34.48 -25.76 8.88
CA SER A 468 35.44 -26.86 9.03
C SER A 468 34.95 -27.81 10.14
N PRO A 469 34.71 -29.10 9.84
CA PRO A 469 34.15 -30.07 10.79
C PRO A 469 35.04 -30.37 12.01
#